data_AF-A0A925V8V2-F1
#
_entry.id   AF-A0A925V8V2-F1
#
_cell.length_a   1.000
_cell.length_b   1.000
_cell.length_c   1.000
_cell.angle_alpha   90.00
_cell.angle_beta   90.00
_cell.angle_gamma   90.00
#
_symmetry.space_group_name_H-M   'P 1'
#
loop_
_entity.id
_entity.type
_entity.pdbx_description
1 polymer ?
#
loop_
_entity_poly.entity_id
_entity_poly.type
_entity_poly.pdbx_seq_one_letter_code
_entity_poly.pdbx_strand_id
1 'polypeptide(L)'
;MSLRSAFALLCTVALCSTGCPGKRSNIAEKIAVAPDMATETGQAKCGVKASAAKPLVVEWPAADRAALEARASRGLIAVRYEGCDMEVLTNCTAAGTYGYLPLTPKREGVRIKNADELYANLPVGAVKLEAKLERDGQLNVDMVIIGRKEADKSDFTERDLTGRCSEATHVVTGITVGAFSFYTGASAEIGAGVQVGNIAGAGAKSGHEREVINQDGNEASCTSNDPAATTPPNGCGALLRVEVVPIDRIFSAPATAGAAVPATGAT
;
A
#
# COMPACT_ATOMS: atom_id res chain seq x y z
N MET A 1 -28.18 -9.64 81.48
CA MET A 1 -27.07 -10.17 82.29
C MET A 1 -25.78 -9.87 81.54
N SER A 2 -25.04 -8.84 81.96
CA SER A 2 -23.84 -8.95 82.84
C SER A 2 -22.62 -9.39 82.02
N LEU A 3 -21.43 -8.79 82.04
CA LEU A 3 -20.84 -7.72 82.83
C LEU A 3 -19.54 -7.25 82.13
N ARG A 4 -18.98 -6.15 82.62
CA ARG A 4 -17.85 -5.33 82.14
C ARG A 4 -16.46 -5.96 82.37
N SER A 5 -15.44 -5.48 81.64
CA SER A 5 -14.04 -5.12 82.06
C SER A 5 -13.21 -4.84 80.79
N ALA A 6 -12.59 -3.70 80.45
CA ALA A 6 -11.90 -2.56 81.10
C ALA A 6 -10.43 -2.83 81.52
N PHE A 7 -9.53 -1.92 81.09
CA PHE A 7 -8.09 -1.70 81.38
C PHE A 7 -7.05 -2.62 80.66
N ALA A 8 -5.90 -2.17 80.13
CA ALA A 8 -5.21 -0.85 80.06
C ALA A 8 -4.07 -0.85 79.01
N LEU A 9 -3.80 0.33 78.44
CA LEU A 9 -2.52 0.96 78.00
C LEU A 9 -1.20 0.14 77.94
N LEU A 10 -0.45 0.19 76.82
CA LEU A 10 0.91 0.80 76.74
C LEU A 10 1.50 0.89 75.30
N CYS A 11 1.96 2.10 74.95
CA CYS A 11 3.15 2.51 74.17
C CYS A 11 3.56 1.91 72.79
N THR A 12 3.33 2.72 71.75
CA THR A 12 4.29 3.22 70.72
C THR A 12 5.48 2.36 70.26
N VAL A 13 5.48 1.97 68.98
CA VAL A 13 6.61 2.17 68.05
C VAL A 13 6.06 2.54 66.67
N ALA A 14 6.50 3.70 66.15
CA ALA A 14 6.22 4.17 64.81
C ALA A 14 7.23 3.58 63.81
N LEU A 15 6.74 2.93 62.75
CA LEU A 15 7.47 2.82 61.48
C LEU A 15 6.52 3.19 60.33
N CYS A 16 6.71 4.39 59.80
CA CYS A 16 6.15 4.82 58.52
C CYS A 16 6.87 4.07 57.40
N SER A 17 6.21 3.11 56.75
CA SER A 17 6.58 2.65 55.41
C SER A 17 5.57 3.17 54.39
N THR A 18 5.79 4.40 53.93
CA THR A 18 5.22 4.93 52.69
C THR A 18 5.92 4.24 51.51
N GLY A 19 5.26 3.25 50.91
CA GLY A 19 5.67 2.66 49.63
C GLY A 19 4.65 2.99 48.55
N CYS A 20 4.94 4.01 47.73
CA CYS A 20 4.12 4.43 46.59
C CYS A 20 4.10 3.36 45.47
N PRO A 21 2.96 3.14 44.79
CA PRO A 21 2.90 2.42 43.53
C PRO A 21 3.29 3.37 42.41
N GLY A 22 4.47 3.18 41.81
CA GLY A 22 4.93 4.02 40.71
C GLY A 22 5.88 3.26 39.80
N LYS A 23 5.37 2.83 38.65
CA LYS A 23 6.19 2.38 37.52
C LYS A 23 7.26 3.43 37.24
N ARG A 24 8.52 3.09 37.46
CA ARG A 24 9.65 3.88 36.96
C ARG A 24 9.69 3.72 35.44
N SER A 25 9.06 4.65 34.72
CA SER A 25 9.29 4.84 33.30
C SER A 25 10.71 5.36 33.14
N ASN A 26 11.59 4.57 32.54
CA ASN A 26 12.95 4.99 32.25
C ASN A 26 12.89 6.04 31.13
N ILE A 27 13.37 7.25 31.45
CA ILE A 27 13.43 8.41 30.56
C ILE A 27 14.30 8.13 29.32
N ALA A 28 15.18 7.12 29.39
CA ALA A 28 16.01 6.65 28.28
C ALA A 28 15.21 5.98 27.16
N GLU A 29 14.03 5.42 27.44
CA GLU A 29 13.20 4.76 26.42
C GLU A 29 12.39 5.78 25.59
N LYS A 30 12.17 6.99 26.13
CA LYS A 30 11.53 8.10 25.41
C LYS A 30 12.45 8.85 24.44
N ILE A 31 13.75 8.57 24.46
CA ILE A 31 14.74 9.31 23.64
C ILE A 31 15.30 8.42 22.50
N ALA A 32 15.12 7.11 22.56
CA ALA A 32 15.52 6.18 21.50
C ALA A 32 14.32 5.74 20.65
N VAL A 33 13.53 6.68 20.15
CA VAL A 33 12.69 6.41 18.99
C VAL A 33 13.50 6.88 17.79
N ALA A 34 14.14 5.94 17.09
CA ALA A 34 14.69 6.22 15.77
C ALA A 34 13.57 6.84 14.93
N PRO A 35 13.80 7.99 14.27
CA PRO A 35 12.76 8.60 13.45
C PRO A 35 12.28 7.58 12.41
N ASP A 36 10.98 7.26 12.45
CA ASP A 36 10.36 6.48 11.38
C ASP A 36 10.51 7.31 10.10
N MET A 37 11.25 6.78 9.13
CA MET A 37 11.47 7.40 7.83
C MET A 37 10.16 7.72 7.10
N ALA A 38 9.04 7.13 7.50
CA ALA A 38 7.69 7.48 7.04
C ALA A 38 7.23 8.88 7.45
N THR A 39 7.85 9.48 8.48
CA THR A 39 7.51 10.82 8.97
C THR A 39 8.24 11.93 8.23
N GLU A 40 9.47 11.70 7.74
CA GLU A 40 10.25 12.69 6.98
C GLU A 40 9.75 12.89 5.55
N THR A 41 9.14 11.87 4.94
CA THR A 41 8.59 11.91 3.58
C THR A 41 7.15 12.44 3.50
N GLY A 42 6.54 12.81 4.64
CA GLY A 42 5.12 13.20 4.70
C GLY A 42 4.13 12.04 4.51
N GLN A 43 4.63 10.79 4.39
CA GLN A 43 3.85 9.58 4.14
C GLN A 43 2.98 9.15 5.34
N ALA A 44 3.28 9.61 6.55
CA ALA A 44 2.51 9.32 7.76
C ALA A 44 1.04 9.77 7.67
N LYS A 45 0.69 10.72 6.78
CA LYS A 45 -0.69 11.15 6.54
C LYS A 45 -1.48 10.22 5.61
N CYS A 46 -0.84 9.29 4.89
CA CYS A 46 -1.53 8.36 3.98
C CYS A 46 -2.18 7.16 4.70
N GLY A 47 -2.22 7.16 6.04
CA GLY A 47 -3.15 6.42 6.90
C GLY A 47 -3.10 4.88 6.90
N VAL A 48 -2.56 4.25 5.86
CA VAL A 48 -2.56 2.79 5.72
C VAL A 48 -1.21 2.37 5.16
N LYS A 49 -0.24 2.15 6.07
CA LYS A 49 1.12 1.67 5.77
C LYS A 49 1.14 0.49 4.78
N ALA A 50 0.12 -0.36 4.81
CA ALA A 50 -0.04 -1.50 3.90
C ALA A 50 -0.53 -1.13 2.49
N SER A 51 -1.42 -0.13 2.34
CA SER A 51 -1.97 0.28 1.04
C SER A 51 -0.96 1.12 0.26
N ALA A 52 -0.18 1.95 0.96
CA ALA A 52 0.94 2.66 0.38
C ALA A 52 1.99 1.70 -0.22
N ALA A 53 2.32 0.59 0.45
CA ALA A 53 3.29 -0.38 -0.05
C ALA A 53 2.76 -1.27 -1.20
N LYS A 54 1.42 -1.41 -1.32
CA LYS A 54 0.79 -2.27 -2.32
C LYS A 54 -0.40 -1.62 -3.04
N PRO A 55 -0.21 -0.48 -3.73
CA PRO A 55 -1.31 0.29 -4.29
C PRO A 55 -1.95 -0.42 -5.49
N LEU A 56 -3.26 -0.29 -5.59
CA LEU A 56 -4.01 -0.70 -6.76
C LEU A 56 -3.71 0.25 -7.92
N VAL A 57 -3.34 -0.32 -9.06
CA VAL A 57 -3.04 0.44 -10.29
C VAL A 57 -4.31 0.64 -11.13
N VAL A 58 -5.40 -0.07 -10.80
CA VAL A 58 -6.68 -0.01 -11.52
C VAL A 58 -7.30 1.38 -11.61
N GLU A 59 -6.99 2.26 -10.67
CA GLU A 59 -7.49 3.64 -10.63
C GLU A 59 -6.64 4.63 -11.44
N TRP A 60 -5.47 4.21 -11.94
CA TRP A 60 -4.55 5.09 -12.67
C TRP A 60 -5.06 5.37 -14.09
N PRO A 61 -4.80 6.57 -14.63
CA PRO A 61 -5.03 6.87 -16.04
C PRO A 61 -4.40 5.81 -16.95
N ALA A 62 -5.09 5.45 -18.04
CA ALA A 62 -4.62 4.40 -18.95
C ALA A 62 -3.20 4.64 -19.49
N ALA A 63 -2.83 5.90 -19.73
CA ALA A 63 -1.48 6.27 -20.18
C ALA A 63 -0.40 5.95 -19.13
N ASP A 64 -0.65 6.21 -17.85
CA ASP A 64 0.31 5.95 -16.77
C ASP A 64 0.47 4.44 -16.54
N ARG A 65 -0.63 3.69 -16.66
CA ARG A 65 -0.60 2.21 -16.61
C ARG A 65 0.17 1.63 -17.78
N ALA A 66 -0.04 2.14 -19.00
CA ALA A 66 0.71 1.73 -20.17
C ALA A 66 2.21 2.06 -20.04
N ALA A 67 2.56 3.21 -19.46
CA ALA A 67 3.94 3.56 -19.17
C ALA A 67 4.59 2.58 -18.17
N LEU A 68 3.86 2.23 -17.10
CA LEU A 68 4.28 1.23 -16.13
C LEU A 68 4.48 -0.15 -16.77
N GLU A 69 3.54 -0.60 -17.61
CA GLU A 69 3.63 -1.87 -18.34
C GLU A 69 4.83 -1.92 -19.29
N ALA A 70 4.99 -0.87 -20.11
CA ALA A 70 6.14 -0.73 -21.01
C ALA A 70 7.47 -0.62 -20.26
N ARG A 71 7.45 -0.21 -19.00
CA ARG A 71 8.65 -0.18 -18.16
C ARG A 71 8.95 -1.54 -17.54
N ALA A 72 7.91 -2.25 -17.09
CA ALA A 72 8.00 -3.60 -16.55
C ALA A 72 8.57 -4.60 -17.56
N SER A 73 8.31 -4.43 -18.85
CA SER A 73 8.86 -5.29 -19.90
C SER A 73 10.37 -5.12 -20.13
N ARG A 74 10.97 -4.03 -19.63
CA ARG A 74 12.39 -3.70 -19.82
C ARG A 74 13.27 -3.94 -18.59
N GLY A 75 12.69 -4.04 -17.39
CA GLY A 75 13.43 -4.27 -16.15
C GLY A 75 12.68 -3.73 -14.93
N LEU A 76 13.34 -3.80 -13.77
CA LEU A 76 12.76 -3.32 -12.51
C LEU A 76 12.55 -1.80 -12.53
N ILE A 77 11.45 -1.39 -11.91
CA ILE A 77 10.91 -0.03 -12.04
C ILE A 77 11.23 0.74 -10.76
N ALA A 78 11.87 1.88 -10.90
CA ALA A 78 12.01 2.83 -9.80
C ALA A 78 10.84 3.82 -9.81
N VAL A 79 10.33 4.14 -8.63
CA VAL A 79 9.24 5.09 -8.44
C VAL A 79 9.60 6.15 -7.41
N ARG A 80 8.98 7.31 -7.53
CA ARG A 80 9.00 8.36 -6.53
C ARG A 80 7.64 8.44 -5.85
N TYR A 81 7.64 8.55 -4.52
CA TYR A 81 6.48 9.03 -3.78
C TYR A 81 6.63 10.52 -3.49
N GLU A 82 5.57 11.28 -3.80
CA GLU A 82 5.39 12.65 -3.33
C GLU A 82 4.06 12.71 -2.56
N GLY A 83 4.12 12.73 -1.23
CA GLY A 83 2.93 12.57 -0.41
C GLY A 83 2.28 11.18 -0.60
N CYS A 84 1.04 11.16 -1.12
CA CYS A 84 0.32 9.91 -1.44
C CYS A 84 0.31 9.59 -2.94
N ASP A 85 0.94 10.44 -3.77
CA ASP A 85 1.08 10.20 -5.20
C ASP A 85 2.33 9.34 -5.47
N MET A 86 2.18 8.39 -6.41
CA MET A 86 3.28 7.59 -6.93
C MET A 86 3.54 7.98 -8.38
N GLU A 87 4.79 8.26 -8.70
CA GLU A 87 5.25 8.54 -10.06
C GLU A 87 6.26 7.49 -10.53
N VAL A 88 6.07 6.98 -11.75
CA VAL A 88 7.00 6.08 -12.41
C VAL A 88 8.16 6.86 -13.03
N LEU A 89 9.39 6.62 -12.56
CA LEU A 89 10.57 7.28 -13.08
C LEU A 89 11.04 6.61 -14.38
N THR A 90 10.60 7.16 -15.52
CA THR A 90 10.84 6.57 -16.85
C THR A 90 12.32 6.45 -17.22
N ASN A 91 13.17 7.37 -16.72
CA ASN A 91 14.60 7.44 -16.99
C ASN A 91 15.48 6.87 -15.86
N CYS A 92 14.90 6.11 -14.93
CA CYS A 92 15.61 5.40 -13.87
C CYS A 92 15.34 3.89 -13.98
N THR A 93 16.38 3.05 -13.86
CA THR A 93 16.28 1.59 -13.89
C THR A 93 16.89 1.01 -12.62
N ALA A 94 16.20 0.09 -11.96
CA ALA A 94 16.78 -0.73 -10.90
C ALA A 94 17.36 -2.03 -11.48
N ALA A 95 18.47 -2.50 -10.92
CA ALA A 95 19.14 -3.72 -11.35
C ALA A 95 18.33 -4.96 -10.99
N GLY A 96 18.11 -5.84 -11.96
CA GLY A 96 17.34 -7.07 -11.81
C GLY A 96 16.29 -7.22 -12.90
N THR A 97 15.49 -8.28 -12.79
CA THR A 97 14.44 -8.62 -13.75
C THR A 97 13.20 -9.16 -13.07
N TYR A 98 12.07 -9.09 -13.77
CA TYR A 98 10.84 -9.74 -13.31
C TYR A 98 10.75 -11.17 -13.85
N GLY A 99 10.51 -12.13 -12.95
CA GLY A 99 10.00 -13.46 -13.27
C GLY A 99 8.48 -13.49 -13.15
N TYR A 100 7.80 -14.19 -14.07
CA TYR A 100 6.36 -14.41 -13.95
C TYR A 100 6.07 -15.69 -13.15
N LEU A 101 5.19 -15.57 -12.16
CA LEU A 101 4.68 -16.65 -11.34
C LEU A 101 3.18 -16.83 -11.62
N PRO A 102 2.78 -17.92 -12.29
CA PRO A 102 1.37 -18.22 -12.49
C PRO A 102 0.71 -18.56 -11.15
N LEU A 103 -0.53 -18.13 -10.98
CA LEU A 103 -1.35 -18.41 -9.81
C LEU A 103 -2.66 -19.03 -10.23
N THR A 104 -3.28 -19.82 -9.35
CA THR A 104 -4.69 -20.20 -9.53
C THR A 104 -5.54 -18.93 -9.61
N PRO A 105 -6.39 -18.77 -10.65
CA PRO A 105 -7.22 -17.61 -10.86
C PRO A 105 -8.08 -17.29 -9.65
N LYS A 106 -8.09 -16.02 -9.27
CA LYS A 106 -8.92 -15.49 -8.18
C LYS A 106 -9.79 -14.38 -8.72
N ARG A 107 -11.07 -14.40 -8.37
CA ARG A 107 -12.02 -13.32 -8.68
C ARG A 107 -12.20 -12.49 -7.43
N GLU A 108 -12.04 -11.19 -7.56
CA GLU A 108 -12.15 -10.23 -6.46
C GLU A 108 -13.00 -9.05 -6.91
N GLY A 109 -13.90 -8.60 -6.04
CA GLY A 109 -14.77 -7.44 -6.30
C GLY A 109 -14.68 -6.46 -5.15
N VAL A 110 -14.29 -5.23 -5.42
CA VAL A 110 -14.23 -4.13 -4.43
C VAL A 110 -15.42 -3.21 -4.69
N ARG A 111 -16.26 -3.01 -3.68
CA ARG A 111 -17.40 -2.08 -3.73
C ARG A 111 -17.13 -0.94 -2.76
N ILE A 112 -17.21 0.29 -3.25
CA ILE A 112 -16.90 1.51 -2.51
C ILE A 112 -18.16 2.37 -2.53
N LYS A 113 -18.72 2.61 -1.35
CA LYS A 113 -20.00 3.32 -1.18
C LYS A 113 -19.88 4.65 -0.45
N ASN A 114 -18.70 4.96 0.10
CA ASN A 114 -18.43 6.19 0.84
C ASN A 114 -16.94 6.56 0.76
N ALA A 115 -16.63 7.80 1.16
CA ALA A 115 -15.27 8.34 1.10
C ALA A 115 -14.27 7.52 1.93
N ASP A 116 -14.64 7.06 3.13
CA ASP A 116 -13.74 6.26 3.97
C ASP A 116 -13.31 4.96 3.28
N GLU A 117 -14.26 4.25 2.65
CA GLU A 117 -13.99 3.06 1.83
C GLU A 117 -13.13 3.40 0.61
N LEU A 118 -13.32 4.58 0.01
CA LEU A 118 -12.52 5.03 -1.13
C LEU A 118 -11.06 5.20 -0.73
N TYR A 119 -10.76 5.94 0.34
CA TYR A 119 -9.38 6.12 0.80
C TYR A 119 -8.75 4.84 1.32
N ALA A 120 -9.54 3.91 1.88
CA ALA A 120 -9.03 2.63 2.33
C ALA A 120 -8.58 1.73 1.17
N ASN A 121 -9.36 1.69 0.08
CA ASN A 121 -9.14 0.76 -1.03
C ASN A 121 -8.33 1.36 -2.19
N LEU A 122 -8.50 2.66 -2.46
CA LEU A 122 -8.01 3.38 -3.64
C LEU A 122 -7.34 4.71 -3.24
N PRO A 123 -6.25 4.69 -2.46
CA PRO A 123 -5.69 5.90 -1.86
C PRO A 123 -4.98 6.84 -2.84
N VAL A 124 -4.47 6.34 -3.97
CA VAL A 124 -3.64 7.15 -4.89
C VAL A 124 -4.52 8.04 -5.78
N GLY A 125 -5.74 7.59 -6.11
CA GLY A 125 -6.71 8.33 -6.92
C GLY A 125 -7.92 8.86 -6.14
N ALA A 126 -8.03 8.59 -4.84
CA ALA A 126 -9.19 8.93 -4.02
C ALA A 126 -9.71 10.36 -4.22
N VAL A 127 -8.83 11.37 -4.14
CA VAL A 127 -9.20 12.79 -4.28
C VAL A 127 -9.89 13.08 -5.62
N LYS A 128 -9.48 12.42 -6.71
CA LYS A 128 -10.09 12.60 -8.04
C LYS A 128 -11.41 11.83 -8.17
N LEU A 129 -11.58 10.77 -7.38
CA LEU A 129 -12.72 9.85 -7.43
C LEU A 129 -13.86 10.23 -6.48
N GLU A 130 -13.61 11.02 -5.43
CA GLU A 130 -14.63 11.50 -4.48
C GLU A 130 -15.82 12.14 -5.19
N ALA A 131 -15.56 13.13 -6.05
CA ALA A 131 -16.63 13.82 -6.77
C ALA A 131 -17.42 12.86 -7.68
N LYS A 132 -16.81 11.78 -8.17
CA LYS A 132 -17.51 10.76 -8.96
C LYS A 132 -18.33 9.83 -8.06
N LEU A 133 -17.80 9.45 -6.90
CA LEU A 133 -18.51 8.68 -5.88
C LEU A 133 -19.74 9.43 -5.35
N GLU A 134 -19.62 10.73 -5.09
CA GLU A 134 -20.73 11.58 -4.63
C GLU A 134 -21.84 11.68 -5.69
N ARG A 135 -21.48 11.77 -6.98
CA ARG A 135 -22.44 11.84 -8.08
C ARG A 135 -23.12 10.51 -8.36
N ASP A 136 -22.35 9.43 -8.43
CA ASP A 136 -22.83 8.15 -8.94
C ASP A 136 -23.17 7.14 -7.81
N GLY A 137 -22.92 7.52 -6.56
CA GLY A 137 -23.30 6.80 -5.32
C GLY A 137 -22.45 5.58 -5.00
N GLN A 138 -21.85 4.92 -6.00
CA GLN A 138 -21.02 3.73 -5.80
C GLN A 138 -19.96 3.59 -6.89
N LEU A 139 -18.78 3.17 -6.47
CA LEU A 139 -17.64 2.77 -7.30
C LEU A 139 -17.41 1.26 -7.16
N ASN A 140 -17.14 0.57 -8.26
CA ASN A 140 -16.96 -0.89 -8.27
C ASN A 140 -15.73 -1.28 -9.08
N VAL A 141 -14.89 -2.14 -8.53
CA VAL A 141 -13.76 -2.75 -9.22
C VAL A 141 -13.93 -4.26 -9.24
N ASP A 142 -14.19 -4.84 -10.40
CA ASP A 142 -14.18 -6.29 -10.59
C ASP A 142 -12.84 -6.71 -11.19
N MET A 143 -12.18 -7.72 -10.60
CA MET A 143 -10.84 -8.17 -10.98
C MET A 143 -10.77 -9.69 -11.10
N VAL A 144 -9.95 -10.15 -12.04
CA VAL A 144 -9.46 -11.52 -12.09
C VAL A 144 -7.94 -11.50 -12.02
N ILE A 145 -7.38 -12.15 -11.01
CA ILE A 145 -5.94 -12.26 -10.76
C ILE A 145 -5.48 -13.64 -11.24
N ILE A 146 -4.49 -13.69 -12.14
CA ILE A 146 -3.98 -14.96 -12.70
C ILE A 146 -2.49 -15.20 -12.42
N GLY A 147 -1.79 -14.19 -11.91
CA GLY A 147 -0.36 -14.33 -11.68
C GLY A 147 0.27 -13.09 -11.06
N ARG A 148 1.58 -13.17 -10.84
CA ARG A 148 2.42 -12.06 -10.38
C ARG A 148 3.70 -12.02 -11.18
N LYS A 149 4.20 -10.82 -11.46
CA LYS A 149 5.58 -10.58 -11.88
C LYS A 149 6.37 -10.22 -10.62
N GLU A 150 7.39 -10.98 -10.27
CA GLU A 150 8.20 -10.79 -9.07
C GLU A 150 9.65 -10.51 -9.44
N ALA A 151 10.25 -9.54 -8.77
CA ALA A 151 11.65 -9.20 -8.91
C ALA A 151 12.52 -10.35 -8.39
N ASP A 152 13.66 -10.57 -9.04
CA ASP A 152 14.70 -11.49 -8.60
C ASP A 152 15.50 -10.98 -7.39
N LYS A 153 15.24 -9.74 -6.94
CA LYS A 153 15.87 -9.09 -5.79
C LYS A 153 14.82 -8.34 -4.96
N SER A 154 15.01 -8.31 -3.65
CA SER A 154 14.11 -7.67 -2.67
C SER A 154 14.66 -6.40 -2.05
N ASP A 155 15.97 -6.15 -2.16
CA ASP A 155 16.68 -5.08 -1.47
C ASP A 155 17.50 -4.28 -2.48
N PHE A 156 17.43 -2.95 -2.39
CA PHE A 156 18.00 -2.04 -3.36
C PHE A 156 18.72 -0.89 -2.68
N THR A 157 19.94 -0.63 -3.12
CA THR A 157 20.70 0.56 -2.73
C THR A 157 20.81 1.52 -3.90
N GLU A 158 21.30 2.75 -3.68
CA GLU A 158 21.58 3.69 -4.79
C GLU A 158 22.52 3.10 -5.86
N ARG A 159 23.38 2.13 -5.50
CA ARG A 159 24.30 1.48 -6.45
C ARG A 159 23.61 0.52 -7.40
N ASP A 160 22.40 0.06 -7.05
CA ASP A 160 21.58 -0.80 -7.88
C ASP A 160 20.78 0.01 -8.92
N LEU A 161 20.92 1.34 -8.95
CA LEU A 161 20.16 2.22 -9.83
C LEU A 161 21.02 2.77 -10.96
N THR A 162 20.45 2.86 -12.17
CA THR A 162 21.12 3.40 -13.35
C THR A 162 20.22 4.39 -14.09
N GLY A 163 20.79 5.54 -14.46
CA GLY A 163 20.09 6.63 -15.15
C GLY A 163 19.84 7.85 -14.25
N ARG A 164 18.73 8.56 -14.46
CA ARG A 164 18.32 9.72 -13.66
C ARG A 164 17.49 9.28 -12.46
N CYS A 165 18.18 8.84 -11.41
CA CYS A 165 17.57 8.19 -10.23
C CYS A 165 17.62 9.03 -8.94
N SER A 166 18.00 10.30 -9.02
CA SER A 166 18.19 11.16 -7.85
C SER A 166 16.95 11.27 -6.96
N GLU A 167 15.76 11.19 -7.55
CA GLU A 167 14.46 11.33 -6.88
C GLU A 167 13.78 9.98 -6.61
N ALA A 168 14.45 8.86 -6.91
CA ALA A 168 13.90 7.52 -6.69
C ALA A 168 13.76 7.22 -5.20
N THR A 169 12.59 6.79 -4.77
CA THR A 169 12.30 6.47 -3.36
C THR A 169 12.12 4.99 -3.14
N HIS A 170 11.51 4.30 -4.11
CA HIS A 170 11.18 2.89 -4.02
C HIS A 170 11.45 2.17 -5.34
N VAL A 171 11.55 0.84 -5.27
CA VAL A 171 11.56 -0.06 -6.42
C VAL A 171 10.32 -0.93 -6.38
N VAL A 172 9.66 -1.12 -7.52
CA VAL A 172 8.57 -2.08 -7.68
C VAL A 172 9.17 -3.48 -7.72
N THR A 173 8.82 -4.32 -6.76
CA THR A 173 9.30 -5.71 -6.64
C THR A 173 8.24 -6.74 -6.98
N GLY A 174 6.96 -6.35 -6.96
CA GLY A 174 5.86 -7.23 -7.31
C GLY A 174 4.84 -6.51 -8.18
N ILE A 175 4.29 -7.21 -9.17
CA ILE A 175 3.19 -6.71 -9.98
C ILE A 175 2.15 -7.83 -10.13
N THR A 176 0.98 -7.64 -9.53
CA THR A 176 -0.15 -8.56 -9.72
C THR A 176 -0.77 -8.31 -11.09
N VAL A 177 -1.00 -9.37 -11.87
CA VAL A 177 -1.52 -9.28 -13.24
C VAL A 177 -2.81 -10.06 -13.44
N GLY A 178 -3.62 -9.60 -14.39
CA GLY A 178 -4.84 -10.27 -14.84
C GLY A 178 -5.73 -9.39 -15.72
N ALA A 179 -6.99 -9.20 -15.33
CA ALA A 179 -7.93 -8.30 -15.99
C ALA A 179 -8.84 -7.60 -14.97
N PHE A 180 -9.34 -6.41 -15.29
CA PHE A 180 -10.27 -5.69 -14.42
C PHE A 180 -11.23 -4.77 -15.17
N SER A 181 -12.35 -4.46 -14.52
CA SER A 181 -13.29 -3.41 -14.92
C SER A 181 -13.60 -2.53 -13.72
N PHE A 182 -13.34 -1.23 -13.84
CA PHE A 182 -13.67 -0.19 -12.87
C PHE A 182 -14.82 0.68 -13.42
N TYR A 183 -15.91 0.78 -12.67
CA TYR A 183 -17.15 1.41 -13.14
C TYR A 183 -17.97 2.01 -11.99
N THR A 184 -18.92 2.88 -12.34
CA THR A 184 -19.96 3.37 -11.43
C THR A 184 -21.32 2.75 -11.71
N GLY A 185 -22.22 2.90 -10.74
CA GLY A 185 -23.58 2.36 -10.79
C GLY A 185 -23.74 1.07 -9.96
N ALA A 186 -24.97 0.57 -9.89
CA ALA A 186 -25.27 -0.63 -9.12
C ALA A 186 -24.51 -1.85 -9.70
N SER A 187 -23.76 -2.55 -8.86
CA SER A 187 -23.21 -3.86 -9.24
C SER A 187 -24.38 -4.82 -9.46
N ALA A 188 -24.41 -5.51 -10.60
CA ALA A 188 -25.39 -6.58 -10.80
C ALA A 188 -25.13 -7.67 -9.76
N GLU A 189 -25.97 -7.75 -8.73
CA GLU A 189 -26.01 -8.95 -7.90
C GLU A 189 -26.50 -10.08 -8.79
N ILE A 190 -25.58 -10.94 -9.23
CA ILE A 190 -25.95 -12.24 -9.80
C ILE A 190 -26.50 -13.05 -8.62
N GLY A 191 -27.78 -12.86 -8.33
CA GLY A 191 -28.50 -13.61 -7.32
C GLY A 191 -28.38 -15.10 -7.60
N ALA A 192 -28.04 -15.86 -6.57
CA ALA A 192 -28.10 -17.31 -6.59
C ALA A 192 -29.52 -17.75 -7.00
N GLY A 193 -29.68 -18.33 -8.19
CA GLY A 193 -30.91 -19.02 -8.57
C GLY A 193 -31.47 -18.78 -9.98
N VAL A 194 -30.88 -17.95 -10.82
CA VAL A 194 -31.36 -17.84 -12.22
C VAL A 194 -30.68 -18.91 -13.07
N GLN A 195 -31.41 -20.01 -13.30
CA GLN A 195 -31.04 -21.07 -14.23
C GLN A 195 -30.73 -20.46 -15.61
N VAL A 196 -29.55 -20.82 -16.13
CA VAL A 196 -29.09 -20.47 -17.47
C VAL A 196 -29.99 -21.19 -18.48
N GLY A 197 -31.05 -20.52 -18.89
CA GLY A 197 -32.00 -20.98 -19.90
C GLY A 197 -32.94 -19.84 -20.24
N ASN A 198 -32.63 -19.11 -21.31
CA ASN A 198 -33.41 -18.01 -21.89
C ASN A 198 -33.34 -16.67 -21.14
N ILE A 199 -32.28 -15.90 -21.39
CA ILE A 199 -32.37 -14.43 -21.40
C ILE A 199 -31.99 -13.96 -22.81
N ALA A 200 -32.88 -14.28 -23.75
CA ALA A 200 -33.02 -13.56 -25.00
C ALA A 200 -34.49 -13.12 -25.06
N GLY A 201 -34.75 -11.85 -24.77
CA GLY A 201 -36.03 -11.18 -25.06
C GLY A 201 -37.02 -11.09 -23.91
N ALA A 202 -36.94 -10.01 -23.13
CA ALA A 202 -38.07 -9.25 -22.59
C ALA A 202 -37.51 -8.01 -21.89
N GLY A 203 -37.98 -6.82 -22.26
CA GLY A 203 -37.41 -5.55 -21.87
C GLY A 203 -37.28 -5.33 -20.36
N ALA A 204 -36.05 -5.35 -19.87
CA ALA A 204 -35.65 -4.67 -18.64
C ALA A 204 -34.87 -3.41 -19.03
N LYS A 205 -35.59 -2.33 -19.34
CA LYS A 205 -35.02 -0.98 -19.33
C LYS A 205 -35.03 -0.48 -17.87
N SER A 206 -34.19 -1.06 -17.02
CA SER A 206 -33.95 -0.52 -15.68
C SER A 206 -32.62 -1.04 -15.12
N GLY A 207 -31.55 -0.87 -15.89
CA GLY A 207 -30.21 -0.81 -15.31
C GLY A 207 -29.83 0.65 -15.27
N HIS A 208 -29.56 1.22 -14.09
CA HIS A 208 -28.82 2.47 -14.02
C HIS A 208 -27.61 2.37 -14.96
N GLU A 209 -27.39 3.39 -15.79
CA GLU A 209 -26.34 3.38 -16.81
C GLU A 209 -24.99 3.13 -16.11
N ARG A 210 -24.41 1.94 -16.35
CA ARG A 210 -23.09 1.59 -15.84
C ARG A 210 -22.06 2.34 -16.67
N GLU A 211 -21.40 3.30 -16.05
CA GLU A 211 -20.30 4.03 -16.69
C GLU A 211 -18.98 3.34 -16.36
N VAL A 212 -18.29 2.83 -17.39
CA VAL A 212 -16.94 2.27 -17.23
C VAL A 212 -15.95 3.42 -17.11
N ILE A 213 -15.29 3.52 -15.96
CA ILE A 213 -14.24 4.51 -15.68
C ILE A 213 -12.93 4.07 -16.32
N ASN A 214 -12.57 2.80 -16.10
CA ASN A 214 -11.31 2.25 -16.53
C ASN A 214 -11.45 0.74 -16.71
N GLN A 215 -10.74 0.17 -17.68
CA GLN A 215 -10.74 -1.26 -17.92
C GLN A 215 -9.43 -1.65 -18.57
N ASP A 216 -9.00 -2.87 -18.29
CA ASP A 216 -7.86 -3.46 -18.98
C ASP A 216 -7.88 -4.99 -18.88
N GLY A 217 -7.24 -5.61 -19.86
CA GLY A 217 -7.35 -7.04 -20.10
C GLY A 217 -8.75 -7.46 -20.54
N ASN A 218 -8.84 -8.74 -20.86
CA ASN A 218 -10.04 -9.45 -21.24
C ASN A 218 -10.22 -10.59 -20.24
N GLU A 219 -11.23 -10.46 -19.39
CA GLU A 219 -11.59 -11.45 -18.38
C GLU A 219 -11.81 -12.85 -18.98
N ALA A 220 -12.36 -12.94 -20.20
CA ALA A 220 -12.58 -14.21 -20.87
C ALA A 220 -11.26 -14.92 -21.25
N SER A 221 -10.17 -14.16 -21.40
CA SER A 221 -8.82 -14.69 -21.63
C SER A 221 -8.13 -15.17 -20.34
N CYS A 222 -8.70 -14.88 -19.17
CA CYS A 222 -8.15 -15.20 -17.86
C CYS A 222 -8.51 -16.62 -17.35
N THR A 223 -8.50 -17.59 -18.25
CA THR A 223 -8.95 -18.98 -17.98
C THR A 223 -7.82 -19.99 -17.90
N SER A 224 -6.61 -19.61 -18.31
CA SER A 224 -5.44 -20.50 -18.27
C SER A 224 -4.97 -20.75 -16.84
N ASN A 225 -4.67 -22.01 -16.54
CA ASN A 225 -4.20 -22.48 -15.24
C ASN A 225 -2.85 -23.19 -15.34
N ASP A 226 -2.07 -22.95 -16.40
CA ASP A 226 -0.79 -23.61 -16.59
C ASP A 226 0.23 -23.18 -15.50
N PRO A 227 0.62 -24.08 -14.57
CA PRO A 227 1.55 -23.75 -13.50
C PRO A 227 3.00 -23.58 -14.00
N ALA A 228 3.31 -23.98 -15.24
CA ALA A 228 4.62 -23.82 -15.86
C ALA A 228 4.70 -22.59 -16.79
N ALA A 229 3.62 -21.81 -16.91
CA ALA A 229 3.60 -20.63 -17.75
C ALA A 229 4.64 -19.60 -17.28
N THR A 230 5.42 -19.08 -18.22
CA THR A 230 6.43 -18.02 -17.97
C THR A 230 5.95 -16.63 -18.38
N THR A 231 4.73 -16.52 -18.90
CA THR A 231 4.06 -15.26 -19.23
C THR A 231 2.55 -15.38 -19.01
N PRO A 232 1.85 -14.26 -18.76
CA PRO A 232 0.39 -14.27 -18.69
C PRO A 232 -0.22 -14.60 -20.07
N PRO A 233 -1.44 -15.20 -20.11
CA PRO A 233 -2.17 -15.40 -21.36
C PRO A 233 -2.37 -14.10 -22.13
N ASN A 234 -2.42 -14.17 -23.46
CA ASN A 234 -2.66 -12.99 -24.28
C ASN A 234 -4.00 -12.34 -23.91
N GLY A 235 -3.97 -11.05 -23.60
CA GLY A 235 -5.14 -10.31 -23.14
C GLY A 235 -5.47 -10.47 -21.66
N CYS A 236 -4.72 -11.22 -20.84
CA CYS A 236 -4.93 -11.30 -19.38
C CYS A 236 -3.65 -10.92 -18.60
N GLY A 237 -2.91 -9.94 -19.09
CA GLY A 237 -1.66 -9.44 -18.50
C GLY A 237 -1.77 -8.05 -17.88
N ALA A 238 -2.98 -7.50 -17.72
CA ALA A 238 -3.18 -6.15 -17.23
C ALA A 238 -2.68 -5.99 -15.80
N LEU A 239 -2.12 -4.82 -15.48
CA LEU A 239 -1.54 -4.54 -14.17
C LEU A 239 -2.65 -4.16 -13.18
N LEU A 240 -2.81 -4.96 -12.12
CA LEU A 240 -3.86 -4.76 -11.12
C LEU A 240 -3.32 -4.03 -9.89
N ARG A 241 -2.11 -4.39 -9.47
CA ARG A 241 -1.51 -3.90 -8.23
C ARG A 241 0.01 -3.96 -8.36
N VAL A 242 0.70 -3.00 -7.75
CA VAL A 242 2.16 -3.07 -7.56
C VAL A 242 2.49 -3.30 -6.10
N GLU A 243 3.68 -3.80 -5.84
CA GLU A 243 4.30 -3.91 -4.54
C GLU A 243 5.66 -3.23 -4.61
N VAL A 244 5.94 -2.37 -3.65
CA VAL A 244 7.14 -1.54 -3.63
C VAL A 244 7.96 -1.76 -2.36
N VAL A 245 9.28 -1.64 -2.50
CA VAL A 245 10.24 -1.64 -1.39
C VAL A 245 11.05 -0.36 -1.41
N PRO A 246 11.42 0.20 -0.24
CA PRO A 246 12.25 1.40 -0.18
C PRO A 246 13.64 1.15 -0.75
N ILE A 247 14.26 2.20 -1.27
CA ILE A 247 15.69 2.20 -1.62
C ILE A 247 16.49 2.60 -0.39
N ASP A 248 17.41 1.74 0.03
CA ASP A 248 18.35 2.03 1.10
C ASP A 248 19.37 3.07 0.63
N ARG A 249 19.19 4.29 1.13
CA ARG A 249 20.18 5.35 0.98
C ARG A 249 21.06 5.36 2.21
N ILE A 250 22.32 4.99 2.03
CA ILE A 250 23.34 5.33 3.03
C ILE A 250 23.45 6.84 2.97
N PHE A 251 22.75 7.54 3.87
CA PHE A 251 22.96 8.97 4.06
C PHE A 251 24.46 9.19 4.27
N SER A 252 25.16 9.71 3.26
CA SER A 252 26.43 10.36 3.52
C SER A 252 26.08 11.57 4.36
N ALA A 253 26.29 11.47 5.68
CA ALA A 253 26.31 12.64 6.53
C ALA A 253 27.19 13.70 5.83
N PRO A 254 26.74 14.95 5.71
CA PRO A 254 27.60 15.99 5.16
C PRO A 254 28.90 15.95 5.94
N ALA A 255 30.02 15.79 5.22
CA ALA A 255 31.34 15.85 5.84
C ALA A 255 31.40 17.16 6.61
N THR A 256 31.34 17.07 7.95
CA THR A 256 31.61 18.21 8.82
C THR A 256 32.99 18.70 8.43
N ALA A 257 33.04 19.82 7.71
CA ALA A 257 34.26 20.56 7.46
C ALA A 257 34.96 20.70 8.81
N GLY A 258 36.17 20.13 8.91
CA GLY A 258 36.93 20.07 10.14
C GLY A 258 36.98 21.45 10.77
N ALA A 259 36.40 21.58 11.96
CA ALA A 259 36.62 22.74 12.80
C ALA A 259 38.13 22.77 13.11
N ALA A 260 38.82 23.73 12.51
CA ALA A 260 40.18 24.06 12.85
C ALA A 260 40.25 24.36 14.36
N VAL A 261 41.08 23.60 15.08
CA VAL A 261 41.40 23.86 16.48
C VAL A 261 42.26 25.13 16.53
N PRO A 262 41.84 26.21 17.21
CA PRO A 262 42.73 27.34 17.41
C PRO A 262 43.80 26.96 18.45
N ALA A 263 45.07 27.04 18.03
CA ALA A 263 46.20 26.96 18.93
C ALA A 263 46.15 28.13 19.93
N THR A 264 45.89 27.83 21.19
CA THR A 264 46.02 28.81 22.28
C THR A 264 47.48 28.84 22.71
N GLY A 265 48.09 30.03 22.61
CA GLY A 265 49.51 30.26 22.87
C GLY A 265 49.89 30.03 24.33
N ALA A 266 51.10 29.48 24.51
CA ALA A 266 51.79 29.46 25.78
C ALA A 266 52.48 30.82 26.01
N THR A 267 52.37 31.31 27.25
CA THR A 267 53.21 32.35 27.83
C THR A 267 54.40 31.71 28.52
#